data_AF-A0A3C0BGY5-F1
#
_entry.id   AF-A0A3C0BGY5-F1
#
_cell.length_a   1.000
_cell.length_b   1.000
_cell.length_c   1.000
_cell.angle_alpha   90.00
_cell.angle_beta   90.00
_cell.angle_gamma   90.00
#
_symmetry.space_group_name_H-M   'P 1'
#
loop_
_entity.id
_entity.type
_entity.pdbx_description
1 polymer ?
#
loop_
_entity_poly.entity_id
_entity_poly.type
_entity_poly.pdbx_seq_one_letter_code
_entity_poly.pdbx_strand_id
1 'polypeptide(L)'
;TYAALIRNGTAGDIKTALKKDSDLITYSVGGNDDTLLMSAVEYNRSKDVIKLLLDAGISPAKKNKLGQSAVTYICRYSGDTGTASMVLSYGTFSKSQIRTRLMSKDKSGKYAAQYIEENSSAEIQQLVKSYLRKTDIALLFPAESGISSAGADQSAESSPPAAPADVLPETASAAASAPTATAATVSPPAAAVSPSNEAAAVPASGDTAEKTEQNAQTVPQTQTADTPQNVPPDTDAAVRLPPSDTVPVLPPKVSAYQKTSGYQKTSLYDYASDDETGSSTQDVLSGSEFIPDANKADEAGVTPLMTALKDGNDWEVDALLYSGADVNAADKEGWTPLMYAVRYQNSEKLVSTLIGHGAEIRVRNKYNATPLMIAAQYSENPSILSRLLAVYSAGEKEVFKSLIYAITGNASSDRIRLAKVQLFVDKGTPLNRFWEGKTPLMYAAETGSSTPLIALLVKSGAIISIRTSDRKTAFDFAQVNTTLPHDQIYWSLNTGR
;
A
#
# COMPACT_ATOMS: atom_id res chain seq x y z
N THR A 1 -20.82 6.25 10.10
CA THR A 1 -20.89 7.03 8.84
C THR A 1 -21.34 6.12 7.70
N TYR A 2 -21.89 6.68 6.62
CA TYR A 2 -22.34 5.88 5.47
C TYR A 2 -21.20 5.16 4.74
N ALA A 3 -20.00 5.75 4.72
CA ALA A 3 -18.79 5.06 4.27
C ALA A 3 -18.59 3.74 5.05
N ALA A 4 -18.52 3.77 6.39
CA ALA A 4 -18.34 2.57 7.20
C ALA A 4 -19.47 1.53 7.00
N LEU A 5 -20.69 1.98 6.75
CA LEU A 5 -21.84 1.13 6.46
C LEU A 5 -21.67 0.36 5.13
N ILE A 6 -21.17 1.01 4.07
CA ILE A 6 -20.86 0.34 2.80
C ILE A 6 -19.62 -0.55 2.89
N ARG A 7 -18.66 -0.25 3.77
CA ARG A 7 -17.52 -1.14 4.03
C ARG A 7 -17.96 -2.45 4.69
N ASN A 8 -18.63 -2.36 5.85
CA ASN A 8 -18.79 -3.51 6.76
C ASN A 8 -20.25 -3.84 7.09
N GLY A 9 -21.19 -2.90 6.97
CA GLY A 9 -22.59 -3.09 7.36
C GLY A 9 -23.33 -4.12 6.51
N THR A 10 -24.29 -4.84 7.10
CA THR A 10 -25.09 -5.86 6.41
C THR A 10 -26.07 -5.25 5.41
N ALA A 11 -26.63 -6.06 4.52
CA ALA A 11 -27.73 -5.63 3.66
C ALA A 11 -28.94 -5.09 4.46
N GLY A 12 -29.19 -5.63 5.66
CA GLY A 12 -30.24 -5.14 6.56
C GLY A 12 -29.95 -3.74 7.13
N ASP A 13 -28.70 -3.47 7.49
CA ASP A 13 -28.27 -2.17 8.01
C ASP A 13 -28.35 -1.10 6.90
N ILE A 14 -27.89 -1.44 5.69
CA ILE A 14 -27.98 -0.55 4.51
C ILE A 14 -29.44 -0.28 4.14
N LYS A 15 -30.31 -1.31 4.17
CA LYS A 15 -31.77 -1.16 3.98
C LYS A 15 -32.38 -0.21 5.00
N THR A 16 -31.92 -0.28 6.25
CA THR A 16 -32.43 0.55 7.35
C THR A 16 -31.94 1.99 7.23
N ALA A 17 -30.71 2.21 6.77
CA ALA A 17 -30.20 3.54 6.47
C ALA A 17 -30.95 4.22 5.31
N LEU A 18 -31.12 3.53 4.17
CA LEU A 18 -31.88 4.05 3.00
C LEU A 18 -33.34 4.39 3.33
N LYS A 19 -33.94 3.73 4.33
CA LYS A 19 -35.29 4.07 4.82
C LYS A 19 -35.34 5.30 5.71
N LYS A 20 -34.23 5.63 6.40
CA LYS A 20 -34.13 6.79 7.30
C LYS A 20 -33.67 8.05 6.56
N ASP A 21 -32.87 7.87 5.52
CA ASP A 21 -32.26 8.93 4.72
C ASP A 21 -32.31 8.53 3.24
N SER A 22 -33.17 9.20 2.47
CA SER A 22 -33.30 9.02 1.02
C SER A 22 -32.10 9.57 0.25
N ASP A 23 -31.44 10.59 0.78
CA ASP A 23 -30.39 11.33 0.09
C ASP A 23 -29.08 10.55 0.07
N LEU A 24 -29.00 9.47 0.86
CA LEU A 24 -27.99 8.43 0.82
C LEU A 24 -27.70 7.92 -0.60
N ILE A 25 -28.69 7.87 -1.51
CA ILE A 25 -28.46 7.46 -2.91
C ILE A 25 -27.56 8.43 -3.69
N THR A 26 -27.46 9.68 -3.24
CA THR A 26 -26.62 10.73 -3.82
C THR A 26 -25.23 10.78 -3.19
N TYR A 27 -25.08 10.25 -1.97
CA TYR A 27 -23.86 10.28 -1.16
C TYR A 27 -22.64 9.75 -1.92
N SER A 28 -21.52 10.45 -1.74
CA SER A 28 -20.23 10.12 -2.34
C SER A 28 -19.19 9.74 -1.29
N VAL A 29 -18.31 8.81 -1.65
CA VAL A 29 -17.33 8.17 -0.77
C VAL A 29 -15.92 8.57 -1.21
N GLY A 30 -15.09 9.01 -0.26
CA GLY A 30 -13.69 9.34 -0.49
C GLY A 30 -13.46 10.59 -1.36
N GLY A 31 -12.19 10.92 -1.61
CA GLY A 31 -11.81 12.14 -2.32
C GLY A 31 -12.26 12.20 -3.78
N ASN A 32 -12.51 11.05 -4.42
CA ASN A 32 -12.88 10.92 -5.82
C ASN A 32 -14.39 11.07 -6.11
N ASP A 33 -15.22 11.28 -5.09
CA ASP A 33 -16.68 11.23 -5.17
C ASP A 33 -17.24 9.90 -5.71
N ASP A 34 -16.74 8.77 -5.20
CA ASP A 34 -17.21 7.46 -5.62
C ASP A 34 -18.64 7.22 -5.11
N THR A 35 -19.51 6.66 -5.95
CA THR A 35 -20.87 6.28 -5.51
C THR A 35 -20.82 5.12 -4.51
N LEU A 36 -21.83 5.01 -3.64
CA LEU A 36 -21.98 3.83 -2.76
C LEU A 36 -21.88 2.50 -3.52
N LEU A 37 -22.38 2.45 -4.77
CA LEU A 37 -22.31 1.28 -5.64
C LEU A 37 -20.88 0.96 -6.09
N MET A 38 -20.07 1.98 -6.45
CA MET A 38 -18.65 1.81 -6.76
C MET A 38 -17.89 1.25 -5.55
N SER A 39 -18.06 1.86 -4.38
CA SER A 39 -17.43 1.37 -3.15
C SER A 39 -17.92 -0.02 -2.77
N ALA A 40 -19.21 -0.34 -2.94
CA ALA A 40 -19.69 -1.70 -2.67
C ALA A 40 -19.05 -2.75 -3.60
N VAL A 41 -18.74 -2.40 -4.85
CA VAL A 41 -17.97 -3.25 -5.78
C VAL A 41 -16.49 -3.36 -5.37
N GLU A 42 -15.84 -2.24 -5.05
CA GLU A 42 -14.42 -2.23 -4.63
C GLU A 42 -14.16 -3.06 -3.36
N TYR A 43 -15.08 -3.00 -2.40
CA TYR A 43 -15.02 -3.76 -1.15
C TYR A 43 -15.61 -5.16 -1.30
N ASN A 44 -15.90 -5.59 -2.54
CA ASN A 44 -16.40 -6.93 -2.89
C ASN A 44 -17.58 -7.37 -2.00
N ARG A 45 -18.57 -6.46 -1.81
CA ARG A 45 -19.75 -6.70 -0.97
C ARG A 45 -20.67 -7.74 -1.63
N SER A 46 -21.52 -8.38 -0.83
CA SER A 46 -22.40 -9.46 -1.32
C SER A 46 -23.36 -8.98 -2.41
N LYS A 47 -23.77 -9.91 -3.27
CA LYS A 47 -24.75 -9.68 -4.34
C LYS A 47 -26.02 -8.99 -3.84
N ASP A 48 -26.49 -9.30 -2.63
CA ASP A 48 -27.67 -8.67 -2.04
C ASP A 48 -27.46 -7.19 -1.72
N VAL A 49 -26.28 -6.80 -1.25
CA VAL A 49 -25.91 -5.39 -1.04
C VAL A 49 -25.89 -4.64 -2.37
N ILE A 50 -25.25 -5.22 -3.39
CA ILE A 50 -25.18 -4.60 -4.72
C ILE A 50 -26.57 -4.47 -5.34
N LYS A 51 -27.39 -5.52 -5.27
CA LYS A 51 -28.78 -5.50 -5.75
C LYS A 51 -29.59 -4.42 -5.04
N LEU A 52 -29.49 -4.33 -3.73
CA LEU A 52 -30.22 -3.36 -2.93
C LEU A 52 -29.84 -1.90 -3.26
N LEU A 53 -28.57 -1.63 -3.56
CA LEU A 53 -28.11 -0.30 -4.01
C LEU A 53 -28.61 0.02 -5.42
N LEU A 54 -28.69 -0.97 -6.31
CA LEU A 54 -29.30 -0.82 -7.65
C LEU A 54 -30.81 -0.57 -7.55
N ASP A 55 -31.53 -1.38 -6.78
CA ASP A 55 -32.98 -1.26 -6.53
C ASP A 55 -33.35 0.09 -5.87
N ALA A 56 -32.42 0.69 -5.12
CA ALA A 56 -32.54 2.05 -4.57
C ALA A 56 -32.33 3.18 -5.61
N GLY A 57 -32.03 2.85 -6.87
CA GLY A 57 -31.89 3.81 -7.97
C GLY A 57 -30.47 4.33 -8.23
N ILE A 58 -29.44 3.77 -7.59
CA ILE A 58 -28.05 4.23 -7.80
C ILE A 58 -27.56 3.75 -9.17
N SER A 59 -27.48 4.69 -10.13
CA SER A 59 -27.13 4.39 -11.52
C SER A 59 -25.69 3.85 -11.68
N PRO A 60 -25.49 2.67 -12.31
CA PRO A 60 -24.16 2.16 -12.66
C PRO A 60 -23.34 3.07 -13.57
N ALA A 61 -24.01 3.97 -14.30
CA ALA A 61 -23.40 4.88 -15.26
C ALA A 61 -23.03 6.25 -14.67
N LYS A 62 -23.40 6.55 -13.42
CA LYS A 62 -22.96 7.78 -12.72
C LYS A 62 -21.42 7.76 -12.65
N LYS A 63 -20.80 8.88 -13.03
CA LYS A 63 -19.34 9.02 -13.06
C LYS A 63 -18.81 9.73 -11.80
N ASN A 64 -17.66 9.30 -11.31
CA ASN A 64 -16.91 9.94 -10.24
C ASN A 64 -16.03 11.10 -10.76
N LYS A 65 -15.24 11.76 -9.90
CA LYS A 65 -14.30 12.84 -10.29
C LYS A 65 -13.29 12.41 -11.35
N LEU A 66 -12.92 11.14 -11.43
CA LEU A 66 -12.01 10.58 -12.44
C LEU A 66 -12.71 10.23 -13.76
N GLY A 67 -14.03 10.38 -13.86
CA GLY A 67 -14.82 9.98 -15.03
C GLY A 67 -15.09 8.47 -15.12
N GLN A 68 -14.75 7.71 -14.07
CA GLN A 68 -14.96 6.28 -13.95
C GLN A 68 -16.37 5.98 -13.44
N SER A 69 -16.91 4.81 -13.78
CA SER A 69 -18.29 4.39 -13.47
C SER A 69 -18.29 3.09 -12.63
N ALA A 70 -19.45 2.64 -12.14
CA ALA A 70 -19.52 1.33 -11.48
C ALA A 70 -19.14 0.18 -12.44
N VAL A 71 -19.37 0.35 -13.75
CA VAL A 71 -18.90 -0.57 -14.78
C VAL A 71 -17.37 -0.66 -14.82
N THR A 72 -16.67 0.46 -14.66
CA THR A 72 -15.20 0.51 -14.54
C THR A 72 -14.72 -0.29 -13.31
N TYR A 73 -15.41 -0.13 -12.18
CA TYR A 73 -15.06 -0.82 -10.93
C TYR A 73 -15.37 -2.32 -11.01
N ILE A 74 -16.44 -2.72 -11.71
CA ILE A 74 -16.73 -4.14 -11.98
C ILE A 74 -15.62 -4.77 -12.82
N CYS A 75 -15.20 -4.12 -13.92
CA CYS A 75 -14.09 -4.62 -14.73
C CYS A 75 -12.81 -4.82 -13.91
N ARG A 76 -12.51 -3.90 -12.99
CA ARG A 76 -11.25 -3.90 -12.22
C ARG A 76 -11.24 -4.78 -10.97
N TYR A 77 -12.34 -4.84 -10.22
CA TYR A 77 -12.37 -5.36 -8.84
C TYR A 77 -13.35 -6.49 -8.59
N SER A 78 -14.32 -6.74 -9.48
CA SER A 78 -15.31 -7.78 -9.25
C SER A 78 -14.65 -9.16 -9.28
N GLY A 79 -14.93 -9.98 -8.26
CA GLY A 79 -14.58 -11.41 -8.22
C GLY A 79 -15.77 -12.35 -8.48
N ASP A 80 -16.98 -11.82 -8.66
CA ASP A 80 -18.21 -12.61 -8.88
C ASP A 80 -18.88 -12.23 -10.21
N THR A 81 -19.00 -13.21 -11.10
CA THR A 81 -19.64 -13.06 -12.42
C THR A 81 -21.13 -12.75 -12.32
N GLY A 82 -21.80 -13.21 -11.25
CA GLY A 82 -23.21 -12.91 -10.98
C GLY A 82 -23.45 -11.43 -10.69
N THR A 83 -22.59 -10.85 -9.84
CA THR A 83 -22.57 -9.43 -9.49
C THR A 83 -22.17 -8.56 -10.69
N ALA A 84 -21.14 -8.98 -11.44
CA ALA A 84 -20.72 -8.30 -12.67
C ALA A 84 -21.85 -8.24 -13.71
N SER A 85 -22.47 -9.39 -14.02
CA SER A 85 -23.59 -9.46 -14.97
C SER A 85 -24.78 -8.59 -14.53
N MET A 86 -25.08 -8.56 -13.23
CA MET A 86 -26.16 -7.76 -12.66
C MET A 86 -25.93 -6.26 -12.84
N VAL A 87 -24.74 -5.73 -12.48
CA VAL A 87 -24.41 -4.31 -12.64
C VAL A 87 -24.30 -3.91 -14.11
N LEU A 88 -23.72 -4.76 -14.96
CA LEU A 88 -23.59 -4.50 -16.39
C LEU A 88 -24.96 -4.39 -17.08
N SER A 89 -25.86 -5.34 -16.80
CA SER A 89 -27.19 -5.41 -17.43
C SER A 89 -28.21 -4.42 -16.84
N TYR A 90 -28.03 -3.92 -15.62
CA TYR A 90 -28.99 -3.05 -14.95
C TYR A 90 -29.38 -1.81 -15.78
N GLY A 91 -30.67 -1.66 -16.06
CA GLY A 91 -31.20 -0.58 -16.90
C GLY A 91 -30.79 -0.67 -18.38
N THR A 92 -30.45 -1.87 -18.88
CA THR A 92 -30.18 -2.13 -20.31
C THR A 92 -30.94 -3.36 -20.78
N PHE A 93 -31.29 -3.37 -22.07
CA PHE A 93 -32.08 -4.45 -22.67
C PHE A 93 -31.31 -5.17 -23.80
N SER A 94 -30.08 -4.76 -24.10
CA SER A 94 -29.29 -5.31 -25.20
C SER A 94 -27.79 -5.39 -24.91
N LYS A 95 -27.13 -6.41 -25.48
CA LYS A 95 -25.65 -6.53 -25.46
C LYS A 95 -24.94 -5.29 -26.04
N SER A 96 -25.58 -4.60 -26.99
CA SER A 96 -25.06 -3.36 -27.59
C SER A 96 -24.95 -2.21 -26.58
N GLN A 97 -25.95 -2.03 -25.71
CA GLN A 97 -25.91 -1.03 -24.64
C GLN A 97 -24.83 -1.34 -23.59
N ILE A 98 -24.67 -2.63 -23.23
CA ILE A 98 -23.60 -3.08 -22.33
C ILE A 98 -22.23 -2.77 -22.94
N ARG A 99 -22.02 -3.10 -24.23
CA ARG A 99 -20.82 -2.74 -24.99
C ARG A 99 -20.55 -1.23 -24.97
N THR A 100 -21.57 -0.38 -25.17
CA THR A 100 -21.38 1.08 -25.12
C THR A 100 -20.93 1.58 -23.74
N ARG A 101 -21.41 0.98 -22.64
CA ARG A 101 -20.91 1.29 -21.28
C ARG A 101 -19.46 0.83 -21.10
N LEU A 102 -19.12 -0.38 -21.55
CA LEU A 102 -17.76 -0.93 -21.53
C LEU A 102 -16.76 -0.10 -22.38
N MET A 103 -17.24 0.47 -23.49
CA MET A 103 -16.47 1.37 -24.37
C MET A 103 -16.57 2.85 -23.95
N SER A 104 -17.03 3.16 -22.74
CA SER A 104 -16.95 4.52 -22.20
C SER A 104 -15.54 4.81 -21.69
N LYS A 105 -15.01 6.00 -22.02
CA LYS A 105 -13.71 6.49 -21.53
C LYS A 105 -13.86 7.22 -20.20
N ASP A 106 -12.85 7.12 -19.35
CA ASP A 106 -12.67 8.00 -18.19
C ASP A 106 -11.87 9.26 -18.56
N LYS A 107 -11.48 10.09 -17.56
CA LYS A 107 -10.69 11.32 -17.81
C LYS A 107 -9.24 11.07 -18.22
N SER A 108 -8.69 9.87 -17.99
CA SER A 108 -7.37 9.48 -18.50
C SER A 108 -7.42 9.01 -19.96
N GLY A 109 -8.62 8.83 -20.52
CA GLY A 109 -8.83 8.32 -21.86
C GLY A 109 -8.87 6.78 -21.95
N LYS A 110 -8.61 6.07 -20.84
CA LYS A 110 -8.71 4.62 -20.74
C LYS A 110 -10.18 4.18 -20.78
N TYR A 111 -10.47 3.14 -21.56
CA TYR A 111 -11.81 2.56 -21.67
C TYR A 111 -12.16 1.73 -20.42
N ALA A 112 -13.42 1.73 -20.01
CA ALA A 112 -13.87 0.93 -18.85
C ALA A 112 -13.51 -0.57 -18.99
N ALA A 113 -13.59 -1.12 -20.22
CA ALA A 113 -13.18 -2.49 -20.52
C ALA A 113 -11.67 -2.76 -20.38
N GLN A 114 -10.78 -1.78 -20.59
CA GLN A 114 -9.32 -2.02 -20.45
C GLN A 114 -8.89 -2.27 -19.00
N TYR A 115 -9.76 -2.00 -18.03
CA TYR A 115 -9.47 -2.30 -16.63
C TYR A 115 -9.57 -3.79 -16.27
N ILE A 116 -10.00 -4.66 -17.20
CA ILE A 116 -9.99 -6.12 -16.96
C ILE A 116 -8.57 -6.72 -16.91
N GLU A 117 -7.56 -6.07 -17.51
CA GLU A 117 -6.15 -6.45 -17.38
C GLU A 117 -5.65 -6.32 -15.93
N GLU A 118 -6.27 -5.43 -15.16
CA GLU A 118 -5.95 -5.21 -13.74
C GLU A 118 -6.70 -6.20 -12.82
N ASN A 119 -7.60 -7.04 -13.35
CA ASN A 119 -8.43 -7.97 -12.59
C ASN A 119 -7.90 -9.41 -12.70
N SER A 120 -7.68 -10.05 -11.56
CA SER A 120 -7.14 -11.41 -11.46
C SER A 120 -8.14 -12.52 -11.83
N SER A 121 -9.44 -12.26 -11.96
CA SER A 121 -10.43 -13.28 -12.35
C SER A 121 -10.50 -13.46 -13.87
N ALA A 122 -10.07 -14.62 -14.36
CA ALA A 122 -10.20 -15.01 -15.75
C ALA A 122 -11.67 -15.12 -16.20
N GLU A 123 -12.58 -15.51 -15.29
CA GLU A 123 -14.01 -15.61 -15.53
C GLU A 123 -14.63 -14.23 -15.82
N ILE A 124 -14.20 -13.20 -15.08
CA ILE A 124 -14.65 -11.81 -15.30
C ILE A 124 -14.06 -11.25 -16.60
N GLN A 125 -12.78 -11.54 -16.89
CA GLN A 125 -12.18 -11.16 -18.18
C GLN A 125 -12.96 -11.79 -19.35
N GLN A 126 -13.26 -13.09 -19.30
CA GLN A 126 -14.06 -13.79 -20.32
C GLN A 126 -15.48 -13.23 -20.43
N LEU A 127 -16.16 -12.99 -19.30
CA LEU A 127 -17.50 -12.39 -19.26
C LEU A 127 -17.51 -11.02 -19.95
N VAL A 128 -16.59 -10.13 -19.62
CA VAL A 128 -16.50 -8.79 -20.23
C VAL A 128 -16.16 -8.90 -21.72
N LYS A 129 -15.18 -9.73 -22.10
CA LYS A 129 -14.82 -9.99 -23.51
C LYS A 129 -16.01 -10.53 -24.32
N SER A 130 -16.92 -11.29 -23.71
CA SER A 130 -18.14 -11.81 -24.39
C SER A 130 -19.16 -10.74 -24.82
N TYR A 131 -19.07 -9.52 -24.28
CA TYR A 131 -19.90 -8.36 -24.69
C TYR A 131 -19.20 -7.46 -25.73
N LEU A 132 -17.92 -7.69 -26.01
CA LEU A 132 -17.11 -6.92 -26.94
C LEU A 132 -17.08 -7.57 -28.34
N ARG A 133 -16.83 -6.76 -29.37
CA ARG A 133 -16.56 -7.25 -30.73
C ARG A 133 -15.08 -7.61 -30.86
N LYS A 134 -14.73 -8.47 -31.81
CA LYS A 134 -13.32 -8.76 -32.16
C LYS A 134 -12.50 -7.49 -32.44
N THR A 135 -13.11 -6.49 -33.09
CA THR A 135 -12.50 -5.18 -33.35
C THR A 135 -12.23 -4.37 -32.08
N ASP A 136 -13.10 -4.50 -31.07
CA ASP A 136 -12.90 -3.82 -29.79
C ASP A 136 -11.79 -4.52 -29.00
N ILE A 137 -11.79 -5.86 -28.99
CA ILE A 137 -10.74 -6.65 -28.33
C ILE A 137 -9.36 -6.30 -28.92
N ALA A 138 -9.23 -6.22 -30.25
CA ALA A 138 -7.98 -5.81 -30.90
C ALA A 138 -7.55 -4.37 -30.58
N LEU A 139 -8.49 -3.43 -30.44
CA LEU A 139 -8.22 -2.03 -30.05
C LEU A 139 -7.79 -1.90 -28.58
N LEU A 140 -8.41 -2.68 -27.69
CA LEU A 140 -8.22 -2.56 -26.25
C LEU A 140 -7.01 -3.38 -25.77
N PHE A 141 -6.75 -4.53 -26.41
CA PHE A 141 -5.77 -5.56 -26.02
C PHE A 141 -4.90 -5.98 -27.24
N PRO A 142 -4.10 -5.07 -27.83
CA PRO A 142 -3.35 -5.35 -29.05
C PRO A 142 -2.39 -6.55 -28.91
N ALA A 143 -1.82 -6.76 -27.73
CA ALA A 143 -0.94 -7.91 -27.43
C ALA A 143 -1.64 -9.28 -27.60
N GLU A 144 -2.95 -9.39 -27.38
CA GLU A 144 -3.70 -10.64 -27.60
C GLU A 144 -4.05 -10.87 -29.08
N SER A 145 -3.93 -9.84 -29.92
CA SER A 145 -4.37 -9.87 -31.32
C SER A 145 -3.32 -10.42 -32.31
N GLY A 146 -2.10 -10.71 -31.83
CA GLY A 146 -1.00 -11.20 -32.67
C GLY A 146 -0.37 -10.13 -33.58
N ILE A 147 -0.78 -8.86 -33.45
CA ILE A 147 -0.21 -7.75 -34.20
C ILE A 147 0.88 -7.10 -33.35
N SER A 148 2.14 -7.37 -33.69
CA SER A 148 3.29 -6.71 -33.07
C SER A 148 3.33 -5.24 -33.50
N SER A 149 2.80 -4.33 -32.67
CA SER A 149 2.93 -2.89 -32.89
C SER A 149 4.32 -2.44 -32.43
N ALA A 150 5.28 -2.50 -33.35
CA ALA A 150 6.54 -1.79 -33.20
C ALA A 150 6.28 -0.27 -33.03
N GLY A 151 7.19 0.38 -32.29
CA GLY A 151 7.30 1.82 -32.01
C GLY A 151 6.21 2.77 -32.52
N ALA A 152 5.44 3.33 -31.57
CA ALA A 152 4.76 4.61 -31.77
C ALA A 152 5.54 5.70 -31.01
N ASP A 153 6.63 6.16 -31.62
CA ASP A 153 7.26 7.45 -31.29
C ASP A 153 7.07 8.40 -32.49
N GLN A 154 6.89 9.68 -32.17
CA GLN A 154 6.85 10.84 -33.07
C GLN A 154 5.63 11.02 -34.02
N SER A 155 4.88 12.10 -33.72
CA SER A 155 4.65 13.28 -34.56
C SER A 155 4.17 13.16 -36.02
N ALA A 156 3.22 14.04 -36.37
CA ALA A 156 2.52 14.09 -37.65
C ALA A 156 3.18 15.02 -38.71
N GLU A 157 2.52 15.13 -39.87
CA GLU A 157 2.88 15.84 -41.13
C GLU A 157 3.76 15.01 -42.10
N SER A 158 3.48 14.88 -43.41
CA SER A 158 2.40 15.45 -44.26
C SER A 158 2.09 14.54 -45.49
N SER A 159 1.25 15.03 -46.41
CA SER A 159 0.50 14.32 -47.48
C SER A 159 1.31 13.72 -48.68
N PRO A 160 0.68 12.85 -49.53
CA PRO A 160 1.34 12.01 -50.57
C PRO A 160 1.26 12.67 -51.99
N PRO A 161 1.35 12.00 -53.17
CA PRO A 161 1.63 10.58 -53.51
C PRO A 161 2.60 10.34 -54.72
N ALA A 162 3.01 9.07 -54.92
CA ALA A 162 3.30 8.49 -56.26
C ALA A 162 3.35 6.94 -56.20
N ALA A 163 3.02 6.28 -57.31
CA ALA A 163 3.05 4.82 -57.50
C ALA A 163 3.81 4.48 -58.83
N PRO A 164 3.77 3.25 -59.37
CA PRO A 164 4.47 2.06 -58.88
C PRO A 164 5.34 1.37 -59.96
N ALA A 165 6.32 0.55 -59.55
CA ALA A 165 7.11 -0.39 -60.37
C ALA A 165 8.15 -1.09 -59.44
N ASP A 166 8.57 -2.35 -59.58
CA ASP A 166 8.07 -3.51 -60.34
C ASP A 166 8.81 -4.79 -59.84
N VAL A 167 8.47 -5.99 -60.36
CA VAL A 167 9.25 -7.27 -60.30
C VAL A 167 9.34 -8.06 -58.97
N LEU A 168 8.56 -9.15 -58.93
CA LEU A 168 8.84 -10.45 -58.27
C LEU A 168 9.64 -11.38 -59.24
N PRO A 169 10.06 -12.63 -58.91
CA PRO A 169 10.05 -13.42 -57.66
C PRO A 169 11.48 -13.93 -57.29
N GLU A 170 11.72 -14.81 -56.30
CA GLU A 170 11.68 -16.29 -56.39
C GLU A 170 11.68 -16.90 -54.97
N THR A 171 10.75 -17.81 -54.62
CA THR A 171 10.90 -19.30 -54.56
C THR A 171 12.11 -19.80 -53.75
N ALA A 172 12.08 -20.87 -52.95
CA ALA A 172 11.06 -21.68 -52.25
C ALA A 172 11.79 -22.27 -51.00
N SER A 173 11.20 -22.83 -49.94
CA SER A 173 10.41 -24.07 -49.89
C SER A 173 10.29 -24.51 -48.41
N ALA A 174 9.31 -25.37 -48.13
CA ALA A 174 9.14 -26.39 -47.06
C ALA A 174 10.28 -26.63 -46.00
N ALA A 175 10.02 -27.13 -44.78
CA ALA A 175 8.83 -27.80 -44.26
C ALA A 175 8.72 -27.73 -42.72
N ALA A 176 7.56 -28.15 -42.21
CA ALA A 176 7.25 -28.33 -40.79
C ALA A 176 8.20 -29.24 -39.99
N SER A 177 8.30 -29.00 -38.68
CA SER A 177 8.14 -30.03 -37.63
C SER A 177 7.91 -29.42 -36.24
N ALA A 178 6.83 -29.85 -35.60
CA ALA A 178 6.63 -29.87 -34.14
C ALA A 178 6.75 -31.37 -33.71
N PRO A 179 6.79 -31.77 -32.41
CA PRO A 179 6.27 -31.05 -31.23
C PRO A 179 7.04 -31.27 -29.89
N THR A 180 6.31 -31.02 -28.78
CA THR A 180 6.43 -31.53 -27.39
C THR A 180 7.36 -30.88 -26.35
N ALA A 181 6.70 -30.37 -25.29
CA ALA A 181 7.09 -30.34 -23.85
C ALA A 181 8.36 -29.53 -23.45
N THR A 182 8.49 -28.95 -22.25
CA THR A 182 7.74 -29.08 -20.98
C THR A 182 7.76 -27.74 -20.20
N ALA A 183 6.98 -27.62 -19.12
CA ALA A 183 6.92 -26.42 -18.29
C ALA A 183 8.20 -26.15 -17.46
N ALA A 184 8.52 -24.87 -17.23
CA ALA A 184 9.42 -24.42 -16.16
C ALA A 184 8.97 -23.07 -15.58
N THR A 185 8.61 -23.06 -14.30
CA THR A 185 8.31 -21.87 -13.50
C THR A 185 9.61 -21.18 -13.07
N VAL A 186 9.69 -19.84 -13.17
CA VAL A 186 10.83 -19.07 -12.64
C VAL A 186 10.38 -18.17 -11.50
N SER A 187 10.88 -18.48 -10.29
CA SER A 187 10.97 -17.53 -9.18
C SER A 187 12.40 -16.97 -9.12
N PRO A 188 12.61 -15.68 -8.84
CA PRO A 188 13.94 -15.14 -8.57
C PRO A 188 14.42 -15.48 -7.13
N PRO A 189 15.74 -15.44 -6.86
CA PRO A 189 16.35 -16.31 -5.84
C PRO A 189 16.48 -15.69 -4.44
N ALA A 190 16.48 -16.57 -3.44
CA ALA A 190 17.04 -16.28 -2.12
C ALA A 190 18.56 -16.52 -2.14
N ALA A 191 19.33 -15.56 -1.63
CA ALA A 191 20.77 -15.73 -1.39
C ALA A 191 20.97 -16.18 0.07
N ALA A 192 21.40 -17.43 0.26
CA ALA A 192 21.82 -17.94 1.55
C ALA A 192 23.32 -17.68 1.77
N VAL A 193 23.70 -17.32 2.99
CA VAL A 193 25.09 -17.42 3.48
C VAL A 193 25.05 -18.24 4.76
N SER A 194 25.68 -19.41 4.73
CA SER A 194 25.78 -20.30 5.90
C SER A 194 26.92 -19.86 6.81
N PRO A 195 26.81 -20.07 8.14
CA PRO A 195 27.84 -19.69 9.10
C PRO A 195 28.91 -20.78 9.25
N SER A 196 30.14 -20.37 9.58
CA SER A 196 31.18 -21.27 10.08
C SER A 196 31.21 -21.22 11.62
N ASN A 197 30.89 -22.36 12.25
CA ASN A 197 31.12 -22.56 13.68
C ASN A 197 32.58 -22.97 13.93
N GLU A 198 33.19 -22.45 14.99
CA GLU A 198 33.96 -23.31 15.90
C GLU A 198 33.97 -22.72 17.31
N ALA A 199 33.81 -23.57 18.33
CA ALA A 199 33.64 -23.17 19.72
C ALA A 199 34.38 -24.13 20.66
N ALA A 200 35.29 -23.58 21.47
CA ALA A 200 35.95 -24.19 22.63
C ALA A 200 36.70 -23.06 23.39
N ALA A 201 36.83 -23.00 24.72
CA ALA A 201 36.18 -23.74 25.81
C ALA A 201 36.23 -22.89 27.12
N VAL A 202 35.47 -23.27 28.15
CA VAL A 202 35.52 -22.69 29.53
C VAL A 202 36.68 -23.33 30.34
N PRO A 203 37.20 -22.75 31.45
CA PRO A 203 36.52 -22.56 32.75
C PRO A 203 36.64 -21.12 33.31
N ALA A 204 35.73 -20.56 34.11
CA ALA A 204 35.09 -20.99 35.36
C ALA A 204 35.95 -20.78 36.64
N SER A 205 35.69 -19.65 37.29
CA SER A 205 35.77 -19.40 38.74
C SER A 205 34.71 -18.33 39.06
N GLY A 206 33.94 -18.39 40.14
CA GLY A 206 33.92 -19.35 41.24
C GLY A 206 33.93 -18.60 42.56
N ASP A 207 32.76 -18.18 43.06
CA ASP A 207 32.59 -17.89 44.48
C ASP A 207 31.12 -18.01 44.93
N THR A 208 30.94 -18.34 46.22
CA THR A 208 29.68 -18.87 46.78
C THR A 208 29.22 -18.14 48.05
N ALA A 209 27.92 -17.82 48.15
CA ALA A 209 27.10 -17.79 49.37
C ALA A 209 25.63 -17.55 48.93
N GLU A 210 24.62 -18.38 49.24
CA GLU A 210 23.98 -18.53 50.57
C GLU A 210 23.51 -17.19 51.18
N LYS A 211 22.28 -17.00 51.68
CA LYS A 211 21.24 -17.97 52.11
C LYS A 211 19.90 -17.23 52.35
N THR A 212 18.75 -17.91 52.12
CA THR A 212 17.41 -17.72 52.78
C THR A 212 16.79 -16.30 52.90
N GLU A 213 15.47 -16.08 52.84
CA GLU A 213 14.35 -16.79 53.49
C GLU A 213 13.05 -16.83 52.64
N GLN A 214 12.16 -17.77 53.00
CA GLN A 214 10.72 -17.77 52.68
C GLN A 214 9.99 -16.94 53.76
N ASN A 215 8.78 -16.37 53.59
CA ASN A 215 7.51 -17.10 53.46
C ASN A 215 6.29 -16.12 53.58
N ALA A 216 5.08 -16.61 53.22
CA ALA A 216 3.73 -16.17 53.62
C ALA A 216 3.32 -14.68 53.42
N GLN A 217 2.40 -14.36 52.51
CA GLN A 217 0.93 -14.45 52.67
C GLN A 217 0.34 -13.68 53.87
N THR A 218 -0.41 -12.59 53.60
CA THR A 218 -1.87 -12.51 53.83
C THR A 218 -2.49 -11.20 53.30
N VAL A 219 -3.79 -11.26 53.01
CA VAL A 219 -4.66 -10.20 52.46
C VAL A 219 -5.83 -10.05 53.45
N PRO A 220 -6.31 -8.83 53.80
CA PRO A 220 -7.55 -8.36 53.16
C PRO A 220 -7.74 -6.84 52.97
N GLN A 221 -8.28 -6.50 51.79
CA GLN A 221 -9.38 -5.58 51.50
C GLN A 221 -9.76 -4.44 52.48
N THR A 222 -9.93 -3.23 51.92
CA THR A 222 -11.17 -2.45 52.11
C THR A 222 -11.53 -1.71 50.82
N GLN A 223 -12.82 -1.71 50.50
CA GLN A 223 -13.44 -0.91 49.43
C GLN A 223 -13.93 0.42 50.02
N THR A 224 -14.03 1.47 49.18
CA THR A 224 -15.23 2.33 49.10
C THR A 224 -15.18 3.14 47.80
N ALA A 225 -16.28 3.14 47.06
CA ALA A 225 -16.57 4.17 46.07
C ALA A 225 -17.44 5.26 46.72
N ASP A 226 -17.43 6.48 46.18
CA ASP A 226 -18.67 7.27 46.04
C ASP A 226 -18.49 8.51 45.13
N THR A 227 -19.58 8.86 44.47
CA THR A 227 -19.88 10.08 43.70
C THR A 227 -21.41 10.09 43.53
N PRO A 228 -22.11 11.21 43.23
CA PRO A 228 -21.65 12.58 43.00
C PRO A 228 -22.47 13.65 43.76
N GLN A 229 -22.11 14.93 43.64
CA GLN A 229 -23.13 15.99 43.64
C GLN A 229 -22.72 17.24 42.85
N ASN A 230 -23.72 18.07 42.55
CA ASN A 230 -23.76 19.03 41.46
C ASN A 230 -24.40 20.34 41.94
N VAL A 231 -23.91 21.48 41.43
CA VAL A 231 -24.63 22.69 40.94
C VAL A 231 -23.93 24.02 41.35
N PRO A 232 -23.80 25.03 40.45
CA PRO A 232 -22.99 26.28 40.59
C PRO A 232 -23.92 27.53 40.83
N PRO A 233 -23.69 28.81 40.42
CA PRO A 233 -22.58 29.50 39.69
C PRO A 233 -22.19 30.93 40.17
N ASP A 234 -21.50 31.67 39.27
CA ASP A 234 -21.17 33.12 39.18
C ASP A 234 -19.71 33.52 39.57
N THR A 235 -19.00 34.50 38.98
CA THR A 235 -18.96 35.24 37.67
C THR A 235 -17.61 35.99 37.63
N ASP A 236 -17.01 36.46 36.52
CA ASP A 236 -17.06 36.20 35.07
C ASP A 236 -15.71 36.68 34.44
N ALA A 237 -15.31 36.16 33.26
CA ALA A 237 -14.22 36.71 32.44
C ALA A 237 -14.27 36.20 30.99
N ALA A 238 -15.01 36.87 30.11
CA ALA A 238 -15.09 36.50 28.69
C ALA A 238 -13.84 36.86 27.87
N VAL A 239 -13.27 35.88 27.13
CA VAL A 239 -12.47 36.13 25.93
C VAL A 239 -13.03 35.33 24.75
N ARG A 240 -13.22 36.04 23.63
CA ARG A 240 -14.07 35.66 22.50
C ARG A 240 -13.23 35.08 21.37
N LEU A 241 -13.48 33.83 20.97
CA LEU A 241 -12.89 33.21 19.78
C LEU A 241 -13.49 33.78 18.48
N PRO A 242 -12.68 34.14 17.48
CA PRO A 242 -13.08 34.21 16.07
C PRO A 242 -12.56 32.98 15.29
N PRO A 243 -13.25 32.57 14.20
CA PRO A 243 -12.82 31.47 13.33
C PRO A 243 -11.98 31.97 12.14
N SER A 244 -11.16 31.09 11.54
CA SER A 244 -10.99 31.00 10.07
C SER A 244 -10.05 29.86 9.69
N ASP A 245 -10.31 29.26 8.54
CA ASP A 245 -9.33 28.52 7.74
C ASP A 245 -8.04 29.33 7.53
N THR A 246 -6.89 28.69 7.70
CA THR A 246 -5.62 29.11 7.09
C THR A 246 -4.84 27.88 6.62
N VAL A 247 -4.60 27.82 5.32
CA VAL A 247 -3.69 26.86 4.67
C VAL A 247 -2.27 27.12 5.18
N PRO A 248 -1.45 26.10 5.52
CA PRO A 248 -0.07 26.33 5.90
C PRO A 248 0.71 26.92 4.71
N VAL A 249 1.22 28.14 4.90
CA VAL A 249 2.02 28.86 3.90
C VAL A 249 3.41 28.23 3.83
N LEU A 250 3.84 27.88 2.61
CA LEU A 250 5.19 27.40 2.34
C LEU A 250 6.23 28.49 2.66
N PRO A 251 7.37 28.16 3.31
CA PRO A 251 8.50 29.09 3.40
C PRO A 251 9.06 29.37 1.98
N PRO A 252 9.61 30.57 1.73
CA PRO A 252 10.07 30.96 0.40
C PRO A 252 11.30 30.15 -0.03
N LYS A 253 11.42 29.91 -1.34
CA LYS A 253 12.63 29.33 -1.94
C LYS A 253 13.83 30.22 -1.63
N VAL A 254 14.74 29.76 -0.78
CA VAL A 254 15.99 30.47 -0.49
C VAL A 254 16.90 30.33 -1.71
N SER A 255 17.27 31.47 -2.31
CA SER A 255 18.10 31.53 -3.51
C SER A 255 19.57 31.74 -3.14
N ALA A 256 20.44 30.93 -3.74
CA ALA A 256 21.89 31.10 -3.93
C ALA A 256 22.67 31.99 -2.92
N TYR A 257 23.40 31.36 -2.00
CA TYR A 257 24.52 32.01 -1.32
C TYR A 257 25.80 31.92 -2.17
N GLN A 258 26.55 33.03 -2.22
CA GLN A 258 27.73 33.18 -3.08
C GLN A 258 29.01 32.64 -2.42
N LYS A 259 29.92 32.12 -3.24
CA LYS A 259 31.29 31.73 -2.85
C LYS A 259 32.04 32.90 -2.22
N THR A 260 32.69 32.65 -1.08
CA THR A 260 33.89 33.37 -0.65
C THR A 260 35.12 32.46 -0.79
N SER A 261 36.27 33.05 -1.04
CA SER A 261 37.48 32.35 -1.52
C SER A 261 38.48 32.12 -0.40
N GLY A 262 39.04 30.90 -0.36
CA GLY A 262 40.32 30.63 0.29
C GLY A 262 40.25 29.93 1.64
N TYR A 263 40.32 28.59 1.62
CA TYR A 263 41.39 27.82 2.27
C TYR A 263 41.36 26.38 1.73
N GLN A 264 42.54 25.76 1.55
CA GLN A 264 42.67 24.40 1.02
C GLN A 264 43.11 23.45 2.14
N LYS A 265 42.21 22.56 2.57
CA LYS A 265 42.51 21.29 3.27
C LYS A 265 41.50 20.26 2.77
N THR A 266 41.99 19.13 2.26
CA THR A 266 41.19 18.20 1.44
C THR A 266 41.46 16.73 1.78
N SER A 267 41.23 16.34 3.04
CA SER A 267 41.10 14.93 3.45
C SER A 267 40.47 14.82 4.84
N LEU A 268 39.67 13.78 5.07
CA LEU A 268 39.01 13.48 6.36
C LEU A 268 39.96 12.81 7.38
N TYR A 269 41.20 12.48 6.98
CA TYR A 269 42.11 11.62 7.76
C TYR A 269 43.16 12.36 8.62
N ASP A 270 43.22 13.69 8.59
CA ASP A 270 44.33 14.47 9.18
C ASP A 270 44.16 14.88 10.66
N TYR A 271 43.08 14.46 11.35
CA TYR A 271 42.71 15.00 12.67
C TYR A 271 42.48 13.96 13.79
N ALA A 272 43.04 12.76 13.66
CA ALA A 272 43.05 11.76 14.74
C ALA A 272 44.22 11.95 15.73
N SER A 273 44.29 13.12 16.39
CA SER A 273 45.13 13.36 17.59
C SER A 273 44.89 14.76 18.17
N ASP A 274 44.11 14.87 19.25
CA ASP A 274 44.57 15.26 20.59
C ASP A 274 43.40 15.70 21.51
N ASP A 275 43.57 15.47 22.81
CA ASP A 275 42.54 15.57 23.84
C ASP A 275 42.27 16.99 24.40
N GLU A 276 41.14 17.07 25.11
CA GLU A 276 40.98 17.75 26.42
C GLU A 276 40.31 19.15 26.56
N THR A 277 39.40 19.19 27.54
CA THR A 277 38.83 20.33 28.31
C THR A 277 37.60 21.13 27.81
N GLY A 278 36.56 21.19 28.66
CA GLY A 278 36.25 22.51 29.26
C GLY A 278 34.92 23.25 29.01
N SER A 279 33.75 22.61 29.21
CA SER A 279 32.49 23.24 29.72
C SER A 279 32.15 24.73 29.41
N SER A 280 31.10 24.97 28.62
CA SER A 280 30.06 25.98 28.97
C SER A 280 28.72 25.75 28.24
N THR A 281 27.60 25.96 28.93
CA THR A 281 26.26 25.49 28.51
C THR A 281 25.47 26.52 27.67
N GLN A 282 26.06 27.08 26.61
CA GLN A 282 25.32 27.99 25.71
C GLN A 282 25.70 27.92 24.21
N ASP A 283 26.33 26.82 23.77
CA ASP A 283 26.88 26.65 22.41
C ASP A 283 26.36 25.42 21.62
N VAL A 284 25.29 24.74 22.08
CA VAL A 284 24.85 23.44 21.51
C VAL A 284 24.21 23.53 20.10
N LEU A 285 24.30 24.68 19.42
CA LEU A 285 23.86 24.88 18.04
C LEU A 285 24.89 25.64 17.16
N SER A 286 26.07 25.98 17.68
CA SER A 286 27.15 26.63 16.91
C SER A 286 28.12 25.62 16.25
N GLY A 287 28.04 24.34 16.64
CA GLY A 287 28.96 23.28 16.23
C GLY A 287 28.52 22.37 15.08
N SER A 288 27.45 22.69 14.33
CA SER A 288 27.09 21.93 13.13
C SER A 288 28.09 22.21 12.00
N GLU A 289 29.17 21.42 11.95
CA GLU A 289 30.16 21.51 10.89
C GLU A 289 29.49 21.43 9.51
N PHE A 290 29.68 22.47 8.70
CA PHE A 290 29.15 22.52 7.34
C PHE A 290 29.90 21.49 6.49
N ILE A 291 29.22 20.42 6.09
CA ILE A 291 29.80 19.32 5.32
C ILE A 291 29.93 19.78 3.87
N PRO A 292 31.17 20.00 3.35
CA PRO A 292 31.35 20.32 1.95
C PRO A 292 30.93 19.12 1.09
N ASP A 293 30.35 19.38 -0.08
CA ASP A 293 29.91 18.35 -1.01
C ASP A 293 28.87 17.35 -0.42
N ALA A 294 27.99 17.78 0.49
CA ALA A 294 26.91 16.96 1.09
C ALA A 294 25.99 16.21 0.08
N ASN A 295 26.02 16.61 -1.20
CA ASN A 295 25.27 16.01 -2.31
C ASN A 295 26.11 15.17 -3.29
N LYS A 296 27.40 14.99 -3.02
CA LYS A 296 28.30 14.23 -3.89
C LYS A 296 28.06 12.74 -3.74
N ALA A 297 27.27 12.20 -4.66
CA ALA A 297 27.01 10.78 -4.74
C ALA A 297 28.25 9.97 -5.15
N ASP A 298 28.28 8.71 -4.74
CA ASP A 298 29.25 7.72 -5.20
C ASP A 298 28.95 7.20 -6.63
N GLU A 299 29.74 6.24 -7.11
CA GLU A 299 29.49 5.61 -8.43
C GLU A 299 28.13 4.88 -8.51
N ALA A 300 27.51 4.50 -7.39
CA ALA A 300 26.20 3.90 -7.32
C ALA A 300 25.05 4.92 -7.22
N GLY A 301 25.35 6.23 -7.13
CA GLY A 301 24.35 7.28 -6.90
C GLY A 301 23.96 7.46 -5.44
N VAL A 302 24.63 6.77 -4.50
CA VAL A 302 24.36 6.86 -3.07
C VAL A 302 24.98 8.14 -2.52
N THR A 303 24.17 9.01 -1.91
CA THR A 303 24.63 10.26 -1.30
C THR A 303 25.13 10.03 0.14
N PRO A 304 25.95 10.93 0.71
CA PRO A 304 26.35 10.87 2.11
C PRO A 304 25.14 10.73 3.07
N LEU A 305 24.03 11.39 2.75
CA LEU A 305 22.78 11.29 3.52
C LEU A 305 22.20 9.87 3.50
N MET A 306 22.23 9.17 2.36
CA MET A 306 21.78 7.77 2.29
C MET A 306 22.68 6.83 3.12
N THR A 307 23.99 7.09 3.14
CA THR A 307 24.95 6.33 3.96
C THR A 307 24.70 6.56 5.46
N ALA A 308 24.61 7.80 5.92
CA ALA A 308 24.28 8.11 7.33
C ALA A 308 22.92 7.50 7.76
N LEU A 309 21.92 7.52 6.88
CA LEU A 309 20.61 6.89 7.08
C LEU A 309 20.62 5.36 7.01
N LYS A 310 21.68 4.73 6.50
CA LYS A 310 21.88 3.28 6.52
C LYS A 310 22.61 2.86 7.80
N ASP A 311 23.61 3.63 8.21
CA ASP A 311 24.50 3.28 9.31
C ASP A 311 23.95 3.73 10.68
N GLY A 312 23.02 4.68 10.71
CA GLY A 312 22.25 5.07 11.89
C GLY A 312 22.85 6.21 12.71
N ASN A 313 23.65 7.06 12.06
CA ASN A 313 24.23 8.23 12.70
C ASN A 313 23.28 9.43 12.60
N ASP A 314 22.33 9.54 13.55
CA ASP A 314 21.37 10.65 13.66
C ASP A 314 22.06 12.04 13.62
N TRP A 315 23.27 12.17 14.16
CA TRP A 315 24.06 13.40 14.14
C TRP A 315 24.52 13.77 12.71
N GLU A 316 25.09 12.81 11.97
CA GLU A 316 25.49 13.04 10.58
C GLU A 316 24.29 13.40 9.70
N VAL A 317 23.12 12.79 9.97
CA VAL A 317 21.88 13.12 9.25
C VAL A 317 21.49 14.57 9.50
N ASP A 318 21.43 15.02 10.76
CA ASP A 318 21.06 16.41 11.09
C ASP A 318 22.11 17.41 10.51
N ALA A 319 23.41 17.10 10.55
CA ALA A 319 24.47 17.92 9.97
C ALA A 319 24.43 18.00 8.43
N LEU A 320 24.14 16.88 7.75
CA LEU A 320 23.98 16.83 6.28
C LEU A 320 22.74 17.59 5.84
N LEU A 321 21.62 17.47 6.56
CA LEU A 321 20.40 18.22 6.29
C LEU A 321 20.62 19.74 6.48
N TYR A 322 21.36 20.15 7.52
CA TYR A 322 21.75 21.54 7.71
C TYR A 322 22.67 22.05 6.58
N SER A 323 23.55 21.18 6.08
CA SER A 323 24.47 21.47 4.96
C SER A 323 23.80 21.46 3.58
N GLY A 324 22.48 21.29 3.51
CA GLY A 324 21.71 21.33 2.25
C GLY A 324 21.73 20.03 1.44
N ALA A 325 21.82 18.87 2.12
CA ALA A 325 21.66 17.57 1.47
C ALA A 325 20.26 17.41 0.83
N ASP A 326 20.22 16.88 -0.38
CA ASP A 326 19.03 16.63 -1.17
C ASP A 326 18.29 15.39 -0.65
N VAL A 327 17.20 15.64 0.07
CA VAL A 327 16.30 14.62 0.62
C VAL A 327 15.55 13.81 -0.45
N ASN A 328 15.60 14.25 -1.71
CA ASN A 328 14.96 13.62 -2.87
C ASN A 328 15.96 13.04 -3.88
N ALA A 329 17.27 13.08 -3.59
CA ALA A 329 18.27 12.37 -4.36
C ALA A 329 17.90 10.88 -4.50
N ALA A 330 18.26 10.26 -5.62
CA ALA A 330 17.94 8.86 -5.90
C ALA A 330 19.20 8.12 -6.35
N ASP A 331 19.45 6.96 -5.74
CA ASP A 331 20.54 6.08 -6.18
C ASP A 331 20.23 5.47 -7.56
N LYS A 332 21.19 4.70 -8.11
CA LYS A 332 21.01 4.01 -9.39
C LYS A 332 19.78 3.11 -9.43
N GLU A 333 19.29 2.60 -8.30
CA GLU A 333 18.11 1.74 -8.21
C GLU A 333 16.81 2.51 -7.88
N GLY A 334 16.89 3.83 -7.73
CA GLY A 334 15.77 4.72 -7.44
C GLY A 334 15.38 4.79 -5.96
N TRP A 335 16.27 4.38 -5.04
CA TRP A 335 16.06 4.56 -3.61
C TRP A 335 16.36 5.99 -3.19
N THR A 336 15.45 6.60 -2.44
CA THR A 336 15.61 7.94 -1.87
C THR A 336 16.01 7.88 -0.38
N PRO A 337 16.58 8.95 0.20
CA PRO A 337 16.84 9.04 1.64
C PRO A 337 15.68 8.56 2.52
N LEU A 338 14.44 8.94 2.18
CA LEU A 338 13.24 8.47 2.90
C LEU A 338 13.08 6.95 2.87
N MET A 339 13.42 6.27 1.76
CA MET A 339 13.38 4.81 1.67
C MET A 339 14.47 4.14 2.52
N TYR A 340 15.68 4.72 2.59
CA TYR A 340 16.75 4.26 3.48
C TYR A 340 16.34 4.38 4.95
N ALA A 341 15.87 5.55 5.38
CA ALA A 341 15.40 5.81 6.74
C ALA A 341 14.32 4.82 7.19
N VAL A 342 13.31 4.58 6.33
CA VAL A 342 12.20 3.65 6.60
C VAL A 342 12.66 2.19 6.67
N ARG A 343 13.70 1.81 5.91
CA ARG A 343 14.20 0.42 5.84
C ARG A 343 15.13 0.08 7.01
N TYR A 344 16.02 0.98 7.40
CA TYR A 344 17.12 0.66 8.31
C TYR A 344 16.91 1.21 9.73
N GLN A 345 16.32 2.40 9.90
CA GLN A 345 16.41 3.13 11.17
C GLN A 345 15.25 2.91 12.13
N ASN A 346 14.05 2.56 11.65
CA ASN A 346 12.83 2.42 12.46
C ASN A 346 12.46 3.67 13.32
N SER A 347 13.15 4.80 13.11
CA SER A 347 12.96 6.06 13.83
C SER A 347 11.87 6.91 13.18
N GLU A 348 10.74 7.07 13.87
CA GLU A 348 9.66 7.96 13.45
C GLU A 348 10.12 9.42 13.41
N LYS A 349 10.99 9.84 14.33
CA LYS A 349 11.57 11.19 14.37
C LYS A 349 12.31 11.48 13.06
N LEU A 350 13.22 10.60 12.66
CA LEU A 350 14.03 10.73 11.45
C LEU A 350 13.18 10.80 10.17
N VAL A 351 12.20 9.91 10.04
CA VAL A 351 11.20 9.92 8.95
C VAL A 351 10.37 11.22 8.96
N SER A 352 10.07 11.74 10.16
CA SER A 352 9.36 13.02 10.32
C SER A 352 10.21 14.20 9.86
N THR A 353 11.50 14.23 10.21
CA THR A 353 12.46 15.25 9.79
C THR A 353 12.61 15.28 8.27
N LEU A 354 12.86 14.14 7.63
CA LEU A 354 13.00 14.07 6.16
C LEU A 354 11.73 14.56 5.44
N ILE A 355 10.54 14.16 5.90
CA ILE A 355 9.28 14.66 5.35
C ILE A 355 9.10 16.17 5.61
N GLY A 356 9.56 16.68 6.76
CA GLY A 356 9.56 18.12 7.07
C GLY A 356 10.49 18.93 6.15
N HIS A 357 11.61 18.35 5.74
CA HIS A 357 12.53 18.91 4.74
C HIS A 357 12.05 18.73 3.27
N GLY A 358 10.86 18.17 3.05
CA GLY A 358 10.26 18.05 1.72
C GLY A 358 10.55 16.74 0.98
N ALA A 359 10.89 15.66 1.68
CA ALA A 359 11.06 14.34 1.07
C ALA A 359 9.76 13.83 0.43
N GLU A 360 9.85 13.38 -0.82
CA GLU A 360 8.72 12.91 -1.61
C GLU A 360 8.23 11.52 -1.13
N ILE A 361 7.02 11.48 -0.58
CA ILE A 361 6.44 10.26 0.03
C ILE A 361 5.98 9.23 -1.02
N ARG A 362 5.67 9.67 -2.25
CA ARG A 362 5.01 8.84 -3.29
C ARG A 362 5.97 8.32 -4.38
N VAL A 363 7.29 8.50 -4.22
CA VAL A 363 8.32 8.02 -5.17
C VAL A 363 8.29 6.50 -5.30
N ARG A 364 8.66 6.01 -6.48
CA ARG A 364 8.88 4.59 -6.78
C ARG A 364 10.33 4.36 -7.18
N ASN A 365 10.97 3.37 -6.56
CA ASN A 365 12.24 2.84 -7.05
C ASN A 365 12.02 1.91 -8.27
N LYS A 366 13.09 1.40 -8.89
CA LYS A 366 13.01 0.50 -10.06
C LYS A 366 12.17 -0.77 -9.81
N TYR A 367 12.06 -1.21 -8.56
CA TYR A 367 11.25 -2.37 -8.16
C TYR A 367 9.76 -2.03 -7.96
N ASN A 368 9.33 -0.80 -8.33
CA ASN A 368 8.00 -0.25 -8.06
C ASN A 368 7.62 -0.25 -6.56
N ALA A 369 8.61 -0.23 -5.67
CA ALA A 369 8.40 -0.08 -4.23
C ALA A 369 8.34 1.42 -3.86
N THR A 370 7.39 1.76 -3.00
CA THR A 370 7.25 3.09 -2.40
C THR A 370 7.70 3.04 -0.92
N PRO A 371 7.96 4.19 -0.27
CA PRO A 371 8.24 4.23 1.17
C PRO A 371 7.15 3.52 2.01
N LEU A 372 5.87 3.64 1.62
CA LEU A 372 4.75 2.94 2.29
C LEU A 372 4.88 1.40 2.21
N MET A 373 5.27 0.87 1.04
CA MET A 373 5.45 -0.58 0.85
C MET A 373 6.64 -1.09 1.66
N ILE A 374 7.74 -0.33 1.71
CA ILE A 374 8.94 -0.66 2.49
C ILE A 374 8.62 -0.62 3.99
N ALA A 375 7.87 0.38 4.47
CA ALA A 375 7.44 0.47 5.87
C ALA A 375 6.57 -0.74 6.28
N ALA A 376 5.60 -1.11 5.44
CA ALA A 376 4.74 -2.25 5.68
C ALA A 376 5.55 -3.56 5.78
N GLN A 377 6.50 -3.78 4.87
CA GLN A 377 7.28 -5.02 4.77
C GLN A 377 8.39 -5.14 5.84
N TYR A 378 9.13 -4.06 6.11
CA TYR A 378 10.40 -4.11 6.86
C TYR A 378 10.45 -3.29 8.16
N SER A 379 9.67 -2.22 8.30
CA SER A 379 9.79 -1.39 9.50
C SER A 379 9.14 -2.06 10.72
N GLU A 380 9.83 -2.17 11.84
CA GLU A 380 9.28 -2.70 13.09
C GLU A 380 8.48 -1.65 13.88
N ASN A 381 8.41 -0.40 13.41
CA ASN A 381 7.71 0.70 14.06
C ASN A 381 6.40 1.06 13.32
N PRO A 382 5.21 0.70 13.85
CA PRO A 382 3.93 1.02 13.22
C PRO A 382 3.66 2.52 13.05
N SER A 383 4.28 3.41 13.83
CA SER A 383 4.07 4.85 13.69
C SER A 383 4.61 5.41 12.38
N ILE A 384 5.73 4.87 11.86
CA ILE A 384 6.24 5.20 10.51
C ILE A 384 5.18 4.87 9.46
N LEU A 385 4.60 3.67 9.55
CA LEU A 385 3.53 3.23 8.65
C LEU A 385 2.31 4.14 8.77
N SER A 386 1.89 4.50 9.99
CA SER A 386 0.77 5.42 10.24
C SER A 386 0.98 6.78 9.57
N ARG A 387 2.17 7.37 9.76
CA ARG A 387 2.55 8.69 9.23
C ARG A 387 2.58 8.71 7.70
N LEU A 388 3.13 7.66 7.08
CA LEU A 388 3.11 7.50 5.63
C LEU A 388 1.68 7.26 5.12
N LEU A 389 0.89 6.41 5.79
CA LEU A 389 -0.48 6.08 5.42
C LEU A 389 -1.43 7.30 5.51
N ALA A 390 -1.10 8.32 6.30
CA ALA A 390 -1.89 9.54 6.44
C ALA A 390 -2.19 10.20 5.07
N VAL A 391 -1.20 10.29 4.17
CA VAL A 391 -1.33 10.98 2.86
C VAL A 391 -1.96 10.15 1.73
N TYR A 392 -2.43 8.93 2.02
CA TYR A 392 -3.10 8.06 1.04
C TYR A 392 -4.59 7.91 1.32
N SER A 393 -5.36 7.56 0.29
CA SER A 393 -6.74 7.09 0.37
C SER A 393 -6.81 5.56 0.46
N ALA A 394 -7.78 5.04 1.20
CA ALA A 394 -7.89 3.61 1.53
C ALA A 394 -8.08 2.67 0.33
N GLY A 395 -8.63 3.17 -0.78
CA GLY A 395 -8.85 2.42 -2.03
C GLY A 395 -7.65 2.37 -2.97
N GLU A 396 -6.58 3.15 -2.69
CA GLU A 396 -5.39 3.19 -3.56
C GLU A 396 -4.75 1.80 -3.69
N LYS A 397 -4.35 1.46 -4.92
CA LYS A 397 -3.76 0.15 -5.25
C LYS A 397 -2.48 -0.10 -4.43
N GLU A 398 -1.76 0.98 -4.16
CA GLU A 398 -0.54 1.09 -3.38
C GLU A 398 -0.79 0.78 -1.90
N VAL A 399 -1.88 1.30 -1.32
CA VAL A 399 -2.29 1.01 0.07
C VAL A 399 -2.68 -0.46 0.18
N PHE A 400 -3.45 -0.98 -0.77
CA PHE A 400 -3.85 -2.38 -0.76
C PHE A 400 -2.67 -3.34 -0.91
N LYS A 401 -1.73 -3.07 -1.83
CA LYS A 401 -0.48 -3.84 -1.96
C LYS A 401 0.37 -3.76 -0.67
N SER A 402 0.40 -2.61 0.00
CA SER A 402 1.11 -2.44 1.27
C SER A 402 0.45 -3.23 2.41
N LEU A 403 -0.88 -3.36 2.45
CA LEU A 403 -1.58 -4.28 3.37
C LEU A 403 -1.14 -5.73 3.14
N ILE A 404 -1.04 -6.19 1.89
CA ILE A 404 -0.54 -7.56 1.61
C ILE A 404 0.88 -7.72 2.15
N TYR A 405 1.77 -6.75 1.94
CA TYR A 405 3.13 -6.79 2.50
C TYR A 405 3.19 -6.71 4.04
N ALA A 406 2.23 -6.06 4.71
CA ALA A 406 2.14 -6.13 6.17
C ALA A 406 1.63 -7.49 6.68
N ILE A 407 0.82 -8.20 5.90
CA ILE A 407 0.33 -9.55 6.20
C ILE A 407 1.44 -10.58 5.98
N THR A 408 2.13 -10.55 4.83
CA THR A 408 3.12 -11.56 4.42
C THR A 408 4.58 -11.22 4.78
N GLY A 409 4.84 -10.00 5.26
CA GLY A 409 6.19 -9.50 5.52
C GLY A 409 6.88 -10.09 6.76
N ASN A 410 8.12 -9.66 6.97
CA ASN A 410 8.99 -10.16 8.04
C ASN A 410 8.87 -9.24 9.26
N ALA A 411 7.77 -9.33 10.00
CA ALA A 411 7.63 -8.68 11.29
C ALA A 411 8.26 -9.55 12.39
N SER A 412 9.09 -8.96 13.26
CA SER A 412 9.76 -9.64 14.38
C SER A 412 8.81 -10.28 15.40
N SER A 413 7.58 -9.77 15.49
CA SER A 413 6.54 -10.30 16.37
C SER A 413 5.14 -10.10 15.81
N ASP A 414 4.22 -10.98 16.20
CA ASP A 414 2.81 -10.86 15.84
C ASP A 414 2.17 -9.58 16.38
N ARG A 415 2.61 -9.06 17.52
CA ARG A 415 2.14 -7.78 18.05
C ARG A 415 2.36 -6.65 17.05
N ILE A 416 3.53 -6.62 16.40
CA ILE A 416 3.87 -5.60 15.39
C ILE A 416 3.12 -5.86 14.08
N ARG A 417 3.02 -7.13 13.65
CA ARG A 417 2.21 -7.53 12.48
C ARG A 417 0.74 -7.10 12.62
N LEU A 418 0.13 -7.39 13.76
CA LEU A 418 -1.25 -7.00 14.12
C LEU A 418 -1.41 -5.48 14.13
N ALA A 419 -0.48 -4.74 14.75
CA ALA A 419 -0.53 -3.29 14.79
C ALA A 419 -0.47 -2.66 13.38
N LYS A 420 0.42 -3.15 12.51
CA LYS A 420 0.50 -2.72 11.10
C LYS A 420 -0.81 -2.97 10.35
N VAL A 421 -1.35 -4.19 10.46
CA VAL A 421 -2.59 -4.56 9.77
C VAL A 421 -3.79 -3.78 10.31
N GLN A 422 -3.83 -3.51 11.63
CA GLN A 422 -4.86 -2.68 12.25
C GLN A 422 -4.87 -1.26 11.66
N LEU A 423 -3.72 -0.63 11.41
CA LEU A 423 -3.67 0.69 10.77
C LEU A 423 -4.33 0.70 9.37
N PHE A 424 -4.12 -0.35 8.58
CA PHE A 424 -4.80 -0.50 7.28
C PHE A 424 -6.32 -0.76 7.43
N VAL A 425 -6.73 -1.53 8.45
CA VAL A 425 -8.14 -1.74 8.81
C VAL A 425 -8.81 -0.42 9.20
N ASP A 426 -8.18 0.38 10.07
CA ASP A 426 -8.71 1.65 10.57
C ASP A 426 -8.82 2.71 9.47
N LYS A 427 -7.85 2.73 8.55
CA LYS A 427 -7.93 3.51 7.30
C LYS A 427 -9.14 3.09 6.45
N GLY A 428 -9.59 1.83 6.59
CA GLY A 428 -10.70 1.22 5.90
C GLY A 428 -10.30 0.61 4.56
N THR A 429 -9.15 -0.05 4.51
CA THR A 429 -8.64 -0.75 3.32
C THR A 429 -9.56 -1.93 2.96
N PRO A 430 -9.90 -2.20 1.68
CA PRO A 430 -10.92 -3.19 1.29
C PRO A 430 -10.47 -4.65 1.50
N LEU A 431 -10.78 -5.23 2.68
CA LEU A 431 -10.32 -6.55 3.11
C LEU A 431 -10.78 -7.76 2.26
N ASN A 432 -11.80 -7.58 1.42
CA ASN A 432 -12.42 -8.64 0.62
C ASN A 432 -12.06 -8.58 -0.88
N ARG A 433 -11.24 -7.60 -1.26
CA ARG A 433 -10.73 -7.44 -2.63
C ARG A 433 -9.69 -8.51 -2.95
N PHE A 434 -9.60 -8.90 -4.22
CA PHE A 434 -8.56 -9.81 -4.70
C PHE A 434 -7.27 -9.06 -5.06
N TRP A 435 -6.13 -9.67 -4.73
CA TRP A 435 -4.79 -9.37 -5.22
C TRP A 435 -4.15 -10.69 -5.67
N GLU A 436 -3.63 -10.75 -6.90
CA GLU A 436 -2.94 -11.94 -7.45
C GLU A 436 -3.71 -13.27 -7.18
N GLY A 437 -5.04 -13.21 -7.31
CA GLY A 437 -5.93 -14.38 -7.12
C GLY A 437 -6.32 -14.72 -5.68
N LYS A 438 -5.84 -13.99 -4.65
CA LYS A 438 -6.16 -14.23 -3.23
C LYS A 438 -6.71 -12.98 -2.53
N THR A 439 -7.45 -13.17 -1.44
CA THR A 439 -7.84 -12.07 -0.52
C THR A 439 -6.81 -11.91 0.61
N PRO A 440 -6.75 -10.74 1.29
CA PRO A 440 -5.96 -10.56 2.51
C PRO A 440 -6.10 -11.68 3.55
N LEU A 441 -7.32 -12.22 3.73
CA LEU A 441 -7.58 -13.33 4.63
C LEU A 441 -6.97 -14.66 4.13
N MET A 442 -6.99 -14.92 2.82
CA MET A 442 -6.34 -16.09 2.23
C MET A 442 -4.81 -16.01 2.36
N TYR A 443 -4.21 -14.84 2.18
CA TYR A 443 -2.78 -14.64 2.45
C TYR A 443 -2.44 -14.89 3.93
N ALA A 444 -3.23 -14.35 4.86
CA ALA A 444 -3.02 -14.59 6.29
C ALA A 444 -3.15 -16.07 6.68
N ALA A 445 -4.08 -16.80 6.05
CA ALA A 445 -4.24 -18.25 6.25
C ALA A 445 -3.07 -19.07 5.66
N GLU A 446 -2.54 -18.67 4.50
CA GLU A 446 -1.45 -19.36 3.80
C GLU A 446 -0.07 -19.14 4.42
N THR A 447 0.22 -17.91 4.87
CA THR A 447 1.58 -17.51 5.31
C THR A 447 1.68 -17.15 6.79
N GLY A 448 0.56 -17.01 7.50
CA GLY A 448 0.56 -16.66 8.92
C GLY A 448 1.03 -17.82 9.78
N SER A 449 1.95 -17.55 10.72
CA SER A 449 2.37 -18.51 11.74
C SER A 449 1.48 -18.49 12.99
N SER A 450 0.44 -17.66 13.00
CA SER A 450 -0.50 -17.54 14.11
C SER A 450 -1.88 -17.07 13.67
N THR A 451 -2.87 -17.44 14.47
CA THR A 451 -4.31 -17.22 14.26
C THR A 451 -4.85 -15.85 14.72
N PRO A 452 -4.23 -15.06 15.63
CA PRO A 452 -4.72 -13.72 15.97
C PRO A 452 -4.89 -12.79 14.76
N LEU A 453 -4.05 -12.92 13.72
CA LEU A 453 -4.19 -12.13 12.48
C LEU A 453 -5.46 -12.51 11.70
N ILE A 454 -5.79 -13.80 11.65
CA ILE A 454 -7.02 -14.30 11.05
C ILE A 454 -8.23 -13.77 11.84
N ALA A 455 -8.20 -13.86 13.16
CA ALA A 455 -9.25 -13.31 14.02
C ALA A 455 -9.43 -11.79 13.85
N LEU A 456 -8.33 -11.05 13.70
CA LEU A 456 -8.36 -9.61 13.42
C LEU A 456 -9.09 -9.30 12.11
N LEU A 457 -8.70 -9.95 11.02
CA LEU A 457 -9.30 -9.74 9.70
C LEU A 457 -10.79 -10.13 9.69
N VAL A 458 -11.15 -11.28 10.26
CA VAL A 458 -12.55 -11.74 10.34
C VAL A 458 -13.39 -10.78 11.18
N LYS A 459 -12.92 -10.38 12.38
CA LYS A 459 -13.59 -9.38 13.23
C LYS A 459 -13.77 -8.03 12.51
N SER A 460 -12.85 -7.67 11.63
CA SER A 460 -12.87 -6.44 10.84
C SER A 460 -13.70 -6.52 9.55
N GLY A 461 -14.34 -7.65 9.27
CA GLY A 461 -15.27 -7.81 8.13
C GLY A 461 -14.72 -8.60 6.93
N ALA A 462 -13.63 -9.34 7.08
CA ALA A 462 -13.18 -10.28 6.06
C ALA A 462 -14.13 -11.49 5.94
N ILE A 463 -14.53 -11.82 4.72
CA ILE A 463 -15.53 -12.86 4.43
C ILE A 463 -14.84 -14.20 4.21
N ILE A 464 -15.01 -15.10 5.18
CA ILE A 464 -14.45 -16.46 5.21
C ILE A 464 -14.90 -17.34 4.03
N SER A 465 -16.09 -17.10 3.47
CA SER A 465 -16.71 -17.90 2.41
C SER A 465 -16.34 -17.48 0.97
N ILE A 466 -15.48 -16.47 0.78
CA ILE A 466 -14.98 -16.09 -0.55
C ILE A 466 -14.18 -17.26 -1.15
N ARG A 467 -14.35 -17.47 -2.46
CA ARG A 467 -13.66 -18.52 -3.22
C ARG A 467 -12.82 -17.91 -4.34
N THR A 468 -11.64 -18.48 -4.60
CA THR A 468 -10.84 -18.21 -5.80
C THR A 468 -11.50 -18.82 -7.06
N SER A 469 -10.93 -18.56 -8.24
CA SER A 469 -11.25 -19.27 -9.50
C SER A 469 -11.28 -20.79 -9.32
N ASP A 470 -10.27 -21.30 -8.62
CA ASP A 470 -10.06 -22.73 -8.31
C ASP A 470 -11.01 -23.24 -7.20
N ARG A 471 -12.00 -22.43 -6.80
CA ARG A 471 -12.99 -22.66 -5.75
C ARG A 471 -12.44 -22.76 -4.32
N LYS A 472 -11.16 -22.45 -4.10
CA LYS A 472 -10.49 -22.48 -2.79
C LYS A 472 -10.93 -21.32 -1.90
N THR A 473 -11.20 -21.61 -0.63
CA THR A 473 -11.53 -20.68 0.46
C THR A 473 -10.29 -20.36 1.29
N ALA A 474 -10.40 -19.43 2.25
CA ALA A 474 -9.34 -19.20 3.23
C ALA A 474 -8.99 -20.47 4.04
N PHE A 475 -9.96 -21.36 4.29
CA PHE A 475 -9.71 -22.63 4.98
C PHE A 475 -8.85 -23.59 4.15
N ASP A 476 -9.06 -23.69 2.84
CA ASP A 476 -8.23 -24.53 1.95
C ASP A 476 -6.76 -24.07 1.92
N PHE A 477 -6.49 -22.78 2.12
CA PHE A 477 -5.14 -22.25 2.31
C PHE A 477 -4.58 -22.50 3.72
N ALA A 478 -5.43 -22.43 4.76
CA ALA A 478 -5.04 -22.79 6.13
C ALA A 478 -4.66 -24.28 6.25
N GLN A 479 -5.30 -25.17 5.49
CA GLN A 479 -5.02 -26.61 5.48
C GLN A 479 -3.63 -26.99 4.94
N VAL A 480 -3.06 -26.19 4.04
CA VAL A 480 -1.70 -26.43 3.51
C VAL A 480 -0.61 -25.73 4.32
N ASN A 481 -0.97 -24.84 5.24
CA ASN A 481 -0.03 -24.13 6.11
C ASN A 481 0.28 -24.96 7.36
N THR A 482 1.46 -25.59 7.37
CA THR A 482 1.95 -26.41 8.48
C THR A 482 2.34 -25.62 9.73
N THR A 483 2.48 -24.29 9.64
CA THR A 483 2.90 -23.43 10.75
C THR A 483 1.73 -22.88 11.58
N LEU A 484 0.51 -22.93 11.04
CA LEU A 484 -0.67 -22.34 11.66
C LEU A 484 -1.24 -23.29 12.75
N PRO A 485 -1.48 -22.81 13.99
CA PRO A 485 -2.05 -23.64 15.04
C PRO A 485 -3.52 -23.99 14.73
N HIS A 486 -3.88 -25.25 14.91
CA HIS A 486 -5.22 -25.80 14.63
C HIS A 486 -6.23 -25.49 15.76
N ASP A 487 -6.31 -24.22 16.17
CA ASP A 487 -7.15 -23.75 17.27
C ASP A 487 -8.60 -23.43 16.85
N GLN A 488 -9.38 -22.85 17.76
CA GLN A 488 -10.78 -22.47 17.48
C GLN A 488 -10.92 -21.44 16.34
N ILE A 489 -9.96 -20.53 16.17
CA ILE A 489 -9.96 -19.52 15.11
C ILE A 489 -9.67 -20.19 13.76
N TYR A 490 -8.69 -21.10 13.71
CA TYR A 490 -8.43 -21.93 12.54
C TYR A 490 -9.70 -22.67 12.09
N TRP A 491 -10.38 -23.36 13.01
CA TRP A 491 -11.60 -24.10 12.69
C TRP A 491 -12.78 -23.20 12.34
N SER A 492 -12.81 -21.95 12.82
CA SER A 492 -13.86 -20.97 12.44
C SER A 492 -13.86 -20.58 10.97
N LEU A 493 -12.76 -20.81 10.23
CA LEU A 493 -12.71 -20.64 8.78
C LEU A 493 -13.50 -21.73 8.03
N ASN A 494 -13.72 -22.90 8.64
CA ASN A 494 -14.43 -24.01 8.03
C ASN A 494 -15.95 -23.86 8.22
N THR A 495 -16.61 -23.17 7.29
CA THR A 495 -18.08 -23.02 7.28
C THR A 495 -18.82 -24.24 6.71
N GLY A 496 -18.14 -25.38 6.52
CA GLY A 496 -18.66 -26.57 5.84
C GLY A 496 -18.96 -27.77 6.76
N ARG A 497 -18.93 -27.60 8.09
CA ARG A 497 -19.26 -28.61 9.10
C ARG A 497 -20.07 -28.01 10.23
#